data_AF-A0A9D4ITT0-F1
#
_entry.id   AF-A0A9D4ITT0-F1
#
_cell.length_a   1.000
_cell.length_b   1.000
_cell.length_c   1.000
_cell.angle_alpha   90.00
_cell.angle_beta   90.00
_cell.angle_gamma   90.00
#
_symmetry.space_group_name_H-M   'P 1'
#
loop_
_entity.id
_entity.type
_entity.pdbx_description
1 polymer ?
#
loop_
_entity_poly.entity_id
_entity_poly.type
_entity_poly.pdbx_seq_one_letter_code
_entity_poly.pdbx_strand_id
1 'polypeptide(L)'
;MRTETATALEAHPRKEQILMSAATGWEVRSTRSETDVLLIVDAKTDILLRVEENSICFEYQKTENLLPICIKADSAVSMSDGEDAAQIKEIWGHLEGYEHDPDDPDFLSEQTLRRYLIARDWDVSASEKQLKDTLQWRRETKPQHVVCAFCQKTPGGHAMRQVGFDKSGWSVINSCFAQCCTQHQPVDSAIQHLVYLLENAERASKHGTYSFVWVIDFKGMKITSCNPRLALAVEHIVSNHYPERLRACVVVNHRMLFQTFWVAVCGVIHARTAAKLHIHRHFHKVEEDFTELFPDELKWWLLDEIRLNKSHPLPESQKTFWKGFSS
;
A
#
# COMPACT_ATOMS: atom_id res chain seq x y z
N MET A 1 -5.02 -28.23 26.62
CA MET A 1 -5.53 -27.30 25.59
C MET A 1 -5.02 -25.86 25.72
N ARG A 2 -5.49 -24.97 26.62
CA ARG A 2 -4.99 -23.57 26.66
C ARG A 2 -3.47 -23.43 26.89
N THR A 3 -2.89 -24.30 27.69
CA THR A 3 -1.45 -24.30 28.01
C THR A 3 -0.58 -24.84 26.87
N GLU A 4 -1.06 -25.82 26.09
CA GLU A 4 -0.29 -26.40 24.96
C GLU A 4 -0.26 -25.46 23.75
N THR A 5 -1.34 -24.70 23.53
CA THR A 5 -1.43 -23.73 22.43
C THR A 5 -0.51 -22.53 22.63
N ALA A 6 -0.33 -22.07 23.88
CA ALA A 6 0.60 -21.00 24.21
C ALA A 6 2.06 -21.43 23.97
N THR A 7 2.43 -22.64 24.41
CA THR A 7 3.79 -23.18 24.24
C THR A 7 4.16 -23.39 22.77
N ALA A 8 3.22 -23.85 21.93
CA ALA A 8 3.46 -24.04 20.51
C ALA A 8 3.64 -22.71 19.74
N LEU A 9 2.86 -21.68 20.09
CA LEU A 9 3.01 -20.34 19.50
C LEU A 9 4.30 -19.67 19.95
N GLU A 10 4.69 -19.80 21.22
CA GLU A 10 5.93 -19.22 21.74
C GLU A 10 7.19 -19.82 21.09
N ALA A 11 7.16 -21.11 20.75
CA ALA A 11 8.24 -21.83 20.09
C ALA A 11 8.27 -21.63 18.55
N HIS A 12 7.24 -21.02 17.95
CA HIS A 12 7.15 -20.88 16.50
C HIS A 12 8.05 -19.73 16.00
N PRO A 13 8.93 -19.95 15.00
CA PRO A 13 9.90 -18.94 14.54
C PRO A 13 9.27 -17.65 13.97
N ARG A 14 7.96 -17.68 13.66
CA ARG A 14 7.19 -16.55 13.10
C ARG A 14 6.07 -16.02 14.02
N LYS A 15 6.21 -16.21 15.34
CA LYS A 15 5.17 -15.84 16.33
C LYS A 15 4.67 -14.40 16.22
N GLU A 16 5.52 -13.44 15.87
CA GLU A 16 5.15 -12.02 15.80
C GLU A 16 4.21 -11.70 14.62
N GLN A 17 4.45 -12.30 13.44
CA GLN A 17 3.55 -12.17 12.28
C GLN A 17 2.20 -12.87 12.51
N ILE A 18 2.22 -14.01 13.19
CA ILE A 18 1.02 -14.75 13.60
C ILE A 18 0.20 -13.92 14.60
N LEU A 19 0.85 -13.29 15.58
CA LEU A 19 0.21 -12.41 16.56
C LEU A 19 -0.35 -11.13 15.92
N MET A 20 0.35 -10.55 14.94
CA MET A 20 -0.17 -9.41 14.15
C MET A 20 -1.45 -9.78 13.39
N SER A 21 -1.51 -11.00 12.85
CA SER A 21 -2.71 -11.52 12.15
C SER A 21 -3.86 -11.78 13.14
N ALA A 22 -3.56 -12.32 14.33
CA ALA A 22 -4.52 -12.64 15.38
C ALA A 22 -5.05 -11.43 16.17
N ALA A 23 -4.38 -10.27 16.09
CA ALA A 23 -4.74 -9.01 16.78
C ALA A 23 -6.14 -8.45 16.43
N THR A 24 -6.83 -9.07 15.45
CA THR A 24 -8.19 -8.74 15.04
C THR A 24 -9.30 -9.55 15.74
N GLY A 25 -8.97 -10.37 16.76
CA GLY A 25 -9.95 -11.05 17.63
C GLY A 25 -10.09 -12.56 17.44
N TRP A 26 -9.03 -13.23 17.01
CA TRP A 26 -9.00 -14.66 16.68
C TRP A 26 -8.74 -15.50 17.93
N GLU A 27 -9.44 -16.63 18.08
CA GLU A 27 -9.06 -17.66 19.06
C GLU A 27 -8.06 -18.62 18.41
N VAL A 28 -6.81 -18.60 18.86
CA VAL A 28 -5.81 -19.60 18.44
C VAL A 28 -6.20 -20.93 19.09
N ARG A 29 -6.51 -21.94 18.27
CA ARG A 29 -6.78 -23.31 18.71
C ARG A 29 -5.82 -24.24 17.99
N SER A 30 -4.72 -24.60 18.64
CA SER A 30 -3.77 -25.56 18.06
C SER A 30 -4.41 -26.95 18.00
N THR A 31 -4.45 -27.55 16.82
CA THR A 31 -4.58 -29.00 16.67
C THR A 31 -3.26 -29.50 16.08
N ARG A 32 -2.48 -30.25 16.87
CA ARG A 32 -1.31 -30.97 16.34
C ARG A 32 -1.80 -32.01 15.34
N SER A 33 -1.50 -31.83 14.06
CA SER A 33 -1.17 -32.98 13.21
C SER A 33 0.35 -33.06 13.11
N GLU A 34 0.89 -34.22 12.80
CA GLU A 34 2.33 -34.58 12.82
C GLU A 34 3.20 -33.85 11.77
N THR A 35 2.78 -32.66 11.32
CA THR A 35 3.46 -31.79 10.36
C THR A 35 3.36 -30.36 10.89
N ASP A 36 4.42 -29.55 10.75
CA ASP A 36 4.58 -28.18 11.26
C ASP A 36 3.50 -27.19 10.78
N VAL A 37 2.28 -27.37 11.27
CA VAL A 37 1.07 -26.68 10.83
C VAL A 37 0.36 -26.10 12.04
N LEU A 38 0.30 -24.76 12.13
CA LEU A 38 -0.51 -24.07 13.12
C LEU A 38 -1.86 -23.68 12.50
N LEU A 39 -2.95 -24.18 13.09
CA LEU A 39 -4.31 -23.84 12.70
C LEU A 39 -4.87 -22.74 13.61
N ILE A 40 -5.39 -21.65 13.03
CA ILE A 40 -6.01 -20.53 13.75
C ILE A 40 -7.44 -20.37 13.26
N VAL A 41 -8.41 -20.43 14.17
CA VAL A 41 -9.83 -20.41 13.82
C VAL A 41 -10.48 -19.12 14.32
N ASP A 42 -11.07 -18.34 13.43
CA ASP A 42 -11.96 -17.25 13.83
C ASP A 42 -13.36 -17.84 14.08
N ALA A 43 -13.75 -17.92 15.37
CA ALA A 43 -15.03 -18.44 15.81
C ALA A 43 -16.26 -17.61 15.35
N LYS A 44 -16.06 -16.40 14.81
CA LYS A 44 -17.15 -15.56 14.28
C LYS A 44 -17.31 -15.69 12.77
N THR A 45 -16.26 -16.05 12.05
CA THR A 45 -16.26 -16.03 10.58
C THR A 45 -16.01 -17.40 9.94
N ASP A 46 -15.80 -18.46 10.74
CA ASP A 46 -15.45 -19.82 10.28
C ASP A 46 -14.21 -19.82 9.34
N ILE A 47 -13.25 -18.93 9.61
CA ILE A 47 -11.99 -18.85 8.84
C ILE A 47 -10.93 -19.71 9.52
N LEU A 48 -10.28 -20.55 8.75
CA LEU A 48 -9.15 -21.39 9.15
C LEU A 48 -7.86 -20.83 8.54
N LEU A 49 -6.92 -20.37 9.37
CA LEU A 49 -5.56 -20.08 8.92
C LEU A 49 -4.73 -21.33 9.09
N ARG A 50 -4.10 -21.78 8.02
CA ARG A 50 -3.10 -22.84 8.01
C ARG A 50 -1.73 -22.21 7.84
N VAL A 51 -0.97 -22.13 8.93
CA VAL A 51 0.41 -21.62 8.90
C VAL A 51 1.34 -22.81 8.78
N GLU A 52 2.03 -22.91 7.66
CA GLU A 52 3.11 -23.86 7.40
C GLU A 52 4.47 -23.14 7.56
N GLU A 53 5.55 -23.91 7.67
CA GLU A 53 6.91 -23.39 7.90
C GLU A 53 7.31 -22.25 6.93
N ASN A 54 6.87 -22.34 5.66
CA ASN A 54 7.20 -21.38 4.60
C ASN A 54 5.99 -20.64 3.98
N SER A 55 4.77 -20.92 4.41
CA SER A 55 3.54 -20.35 3.81
C SER A 55 2.44 -20.11 4.83
N ILE A 56 1.66 -19.05 4.64
CA ILE A 56 0.42 -18.84 5.38
C ILE A 56 -0.73 -19.03 4.39
N CYS A 57 -1.48 -20.11 4.53
CA CYS A 57 -2.63 -20.42 3.70
C CYS A 57 -3.95 -20.08 4.43
N PHE A 58 -4.86 -19.39 3.75
CA PHE A 58 -6.18 -19.04 4.26
C PHE A 58 -7.21 -20.00 3.66
N GLU A 59 -7.95 -20.71 4.52
CA GLU A 59 -9.06 -21.56 4.12
C GLU A 59 -10.38 -21.02 4.72
N TYR A 60 -11.36 -20.79 3.85
CA TYR A 60 -12.71 -20.37 4.25
C TYR A 60 -13.63 -21.58 4.28
N GLN A 61 -14.12 -22.00 5.45
CA GLN A 61 -14.86 -23.27 5.56
C GLN A 61 -16.29 -23.24 4.99
N LYS A 62 -16.82 -22.08 4.56
CA LYS A 62 -18.28 -21.94 4.29
C LYS A 62 -18.71 -21.87 2.82
N THR A 63 -17.81 -22.04 1.86
CA THR A 63 -18.18 -22.08 0.44
C THR A 63 -17.33 -23.08 -0.31
N GLU A 64 -17.94 -24.13 -0.86
CA GLU A 64 -17.31 -25.27 -1.55
C GLU A 64 -16.45 -24.91 -2.79
N ASN A 65 -16.23 -23.63 -3.11
CA ASN A 65 -15.61 -23.19 -4.36
C ASN A 65 -14.58 -22.06 -4.25
N LEU A 66 -13.90 -21.88 -3.11
CA LEU A 66 -12.76 -20.95 -3.03
C LEU A 66 -11.48 -21.71 -2.65
N LEU A 67 -10.52 -21.69 -3.58
CA LEU A 67 -9.19 -22.29 -3.43
C LEU A 67 -8.42 -21.62 -2.28
N PRO A 68 -7.61 -22.38 -1.50
CA PRO A 68 -6.79 -21.84 -0.44
C PRO A 68 -5.83 -20.76 -0.97
N ILE A 69 -5.82 -19.60 -0.32
CA ILE A 69 -4.93 -18.48 -0.67
C ILE A 69 -3.64 -18.67 0.12
N CYS A 70 -2.53 -19.05 -0.51
CA CYS A 70 -1.24 -19.19 0.15
C CYS A 70 -0.37 -17.95 -0.07
N ILE A 71 -0.09 -17.22 1.01
CA ILE A 71 0.95 -16.18 1.05
C ILE A 71 2.27 -16.90 1.31
N LYS A 72 3.13 -16.98 0.29
CA LYS A 72 4.53 -17.37 0.49
C LYS A 72 5.26 -16.17 1.09
N ALA A 73 5.96 -16.39 2.20
CA ALA A 73 6.85 -15.38 2.72
C ALA A 73 8.17 -15.53 1.97
N ASP A 74 8.41 -14.66 0.99
CA ASP A 74 9.75 -14.55 0.43
C ASP A 74 10.68 -13.99 1.50
N SER A 75 11.78 -14.69 1.75
CA SER A 75 12.90 -14.17 2.51
C SER A 75 13.31 -12.86 1.84
N ALA A 76 13.23 -11.73 2.56
CA ALA A 76 13.78 -10.49 2.08
C ALA A 76 15.25 -10.72 1.78
N VAL A 77 15.59 -10.84 0.49
CA VAL A 77 16.98 -11.03 0.05
C VAL A 77 17.68 -9.70 0.31
N SER A 78 18.39 -9.62 1.44
CA SER A 78 19.33 -8.54 1.70
C SER A 78 20.59 -8.84 0.90
N MET A 79 20.75 -8.18 -0.24
CA MET A 79 21.96 -8.26 -1.05
C MET A 79 23.09 -7.40 -0.48
N SER A 80 24.32 -7.76 -0.79
CA SER A 80 25.49 -6.96 -0.42
C SER A 80 25.69 -5.79 -1.39
N ASP A 81 26.24 -4.67 -0.91
CA ASP A 81 26.46 -3.45 -1.71
C ASP A 81 27.21 -3.71 -3.03
N GLY A 82 28.09 -4.72 -3.08
CA GLY A 82 28.86 -5.10 -4.26
C GLY A 82 28.04 -5.84 -5.33
N GLU A 83 27.08 -6.66 -4.92
CA GLU A 83 26.22 -7.40 -5.85
C GLU A 83 25.13 -6.48 -6.44
N ASP A 84 24.59 -5.56 -5.64
CA ASP A 84 23.68 -4.50 -6.08
C ASP A 84 24.25 -3.71 -7.27
N ALA A 85 25.51 -3.29 -7.14
CA ALA A 85 26.20 -2.49 -8.16
C ALA A 85 26.43 -3.28 -9.46
N ALA A 86 26.67 -4.60 -9.36
CA ALA A 86 26.89 -5.45 -10.52
C ALA A 86 25.62 -5.60 -11.37
N GLN A 87 24.48 -5.87 -10.75
CA GLN A 87 23.21 -6.04 -11.46
C GLN A 87 22.65 -4.72 -12.01
N ILE A 88 22.83 -3.61 -11.29
CA ILE A 88 22.53 -2.26 -11.81
C ILE A 88 23.35 -2.00 -13.09
N LYS A 89 24.65 -2.30 -13.05
CA LYS A 89 25.54 -2.14 -14.22
C LYS A 89 25.14 -3.05 -15.38
N GLU A 90 24.73 -4.28 -15.11
CA GLU A 90 24.26 -5.22 -16.13
C GLU A 90 23.03 -4.70 -16.87
N ILE A 91 21.97 -4.31 -16.15
CA ILE A 91 20.77 -3.72 -16.76
C ILE A 91 21.12 -2.44 -17.51
N TRP A 92 22.00 -1.60 -16.96
CA TRP A 92 22.43 -0.37 -17.65
C TRP A 92 23.12 -0.69 -18.99
N GLY A 93 23.94 -1.75 -19.05
CA GLY A 93 24.54 -2.24 -20.28
C GLY A 93 23.52 -2.74 -21.30
N HIS A 94 22.46 -3.41 -20.88
CA HIS A 94 21.38 -3.86 -21.78
C HIS A 94 20.52 -2.71 -22.32
N LEU A 95 20.58 -1.55 -21.67
CA LEU A 95 19.93 -0.31 -22.09
C LEU A 95 20.87 0.60 -22.87
N GLU A 96 22.07 0.14 -23.25
CA GLU A 96 22.99 0.91 -24.09
C GLU A 96 22.30 1.32 -25.40
N GLY A 97 22.33 2.63 -25.70
CA GLY A 97 21.63 3.20 -26.86
C GLY A 97 20.15 3.48 -26.65
N TYR A 98 19.58 3.25 -25.46
CA TYR A 98 18.23 3.71 -25.14
C TYR A 98 18.18 5.24 -25.16
N GLU A 99 17.33 5.79 -26.03
CA GLU A 99 17.07 7.23 -26.06
C GLU A 99 16.13 7.62 -24.92
N HIS A 100 16.61 8.49 -24.03
CA HIS A 100 15.79 9.07 -22.98
C HIS A 100 14.64 9.87 -23.59
N ASP A 101 13.46 9.80 -22.97
CA ASP A 101 12.34 10.64 -23.37
C ASP A 101 12.72 12.10 -23.06
N PRO A 102 12.70 13.03 -24.05
CA PRO A 102 13.02 14.43 -23.81
C PRO A 102 12.12 15.10 -22.77
N ASP A 103 10.88 14.60 -22.61
CA ASP A 103 9.91 15.10 -21.64
C ASP A 103 10.12 14.50 -20.24
N ASP A 104 11.00 13.50 -20.09
CA ASP A 104 11.27 12.80 -18.82
C ASP A 104 12.70 12.23 -18.76
N PRO A 105 13.74 13.08 -18.90
CA PRO A 105 15.12 12.62 -19.08
C PRO A 105 15.69 11.92 -17.83
N ASP A 106 15.19 12.29 -16.65
CA ASP A 106 15.75 11.87 -15.35
C ASP A 106 15.11 10.58 -14.80
N PHE A 107 14.04 10.06 -15.44
CA PHE A 107 13.34 8.87 -14.95
C PHE A 107 14.25 7.65 -14.89
N LEU A 108 15.04 7.41 -15.95
CA LEU A 108 15.98 6.30 -15.98
C LEU A 108 17.25 6.68 -15.22
N SER A 109 17.36 6.19 -13.99
CA SER A 109 18.46 6.43 -13.06
C SER A 109 18.82 5.15 -12.29
N GLU A 110 19.98 5.12 -11.63
CA GLU A 110 20.38 3.97 -10.78
C GLU A 110 19.33 3.65 -9.70
N GLN A 111 18.70 4.68 -9.12
CA GLN A 111 17.64 4.48 -8.15
C GLN A 111 16.39 3.86 -8.76
N THR A 112 16.04 4.24 -10.01
CA THR A 112 14.97 3.59 -10.75
C THR A 112 15.31 2.13 -10.99
N LEU A 113 16.50 1.81 -11.53
CA LEU A 113 16.91 0.43 -11.73
C LEU A 113 16.81 -0.41 -10.45
N ARG A 114 17.34 0.12 -9.34
CA ARG A 114 17.29 -0.54 -8.04
C ARG A 114 15.86 -0.86 -7.60
N ARG A 115 14.88 0.02 -7.85
CA ARG A 115 13.47 -0.26 -7.52
C ARG A 115 12.90 -1.43 -8.32
N TYR A 116 13.20 -1.52 -9.61
CA TYR A 116 12.74 -2.62 -10.47
C TYR A 116 13.44 -3.95 -10.13
N LEU A 117 14.71 -3.89 -9.74
CA LEU A 117 15.45 -5.04 -9.19
C LEU A 117 14.80 -5.54 -7.91
N ILE A 118 14.64 -4.67 -6.91
CA ILE A 118 14.00 -5.02 -5.64
C ILE A 118 12.60 -5.61 -5.88
N ALA A 119 11.79 -5.03 -6.76
CA ALA A 119 10.43 -5.49 -7.04
C ALA A 119 10.32 -6.86 -7.71
N ARG A 120 11.41 -7.37 -8.27
CA ARG A 120 11.50 -8.71 -8.89
C ARG A 120 12.54 -9.57 -8.21
N ASP A 121 12.79 -9.31 -6.93
CA ASP A 121 13.72 -10.06 -6.09
C ASP A 121 15.08 -10.27 -6.73
N TRP A 122 15.54 -9.20 -7.39
CA TRP A 122 16.82 -9.09 -8.08
C TRP A 122 16.99 -10.04 -9.27
N ASP A 123 15.90 -10.54 -9.85
CA ASP A 123 15.90 -11.18 -11.16
C ASP A 123 16.10 -10.12 -12.26
N VAL A 124 17.33 -10.05 -12.79
CA VAL A 124 17.74 -9.09 -13.83
C VAL A 124 16.81 -9.12 -15.05
N SER A 125 16.44 -10.31 -15.53
CA SER A 125 15.63 -10.48 -16.75
C SER A 125 14.20 -9.99 -16.53
N ALA A 126 13.59 -10.37 -15.39
CA ALA A 126 12.25 -9.93 -15.03
C ALA A 126 12.20 -8.41 -14.76
N SER A 127 13.20 -7.86 -14.08
CA SER A 127 13.34 -6.43 -13.83
C SER A 127 13.49 -5.63 -15.10
N GLU A 128 14.36 -6.07 -16.01
CA GLU A 128 14.59 -5.42 -17.30
C GLU A 128 13.32 -5.39 -18.14
N LYS A 129 12.60 -6.51 -18.22
CA LYS A 129 11.32 -6.58 -18.93
C LYS A 129 10.32 -5.56 -18.36
N GLN A 130 10.12 -5.56 -17.05
CA GLN A 130 9.18 -4.65 -16.40
C GLN A 130 9.57 -3.18 -16.57
N LEU A 131 10.87 -2.88 -16.53
CA LEU A 131 11.38 -1.54 -16.77
C LEU A 131 11.11 -1.09 -18.20
N LYS A 132 11.39 -1.94 -19.21
CA LYS A 132 11.11 -1.66 -20.62
C LYS A 132 9.61 -1.43 -20.87
N ASP A 133 8.76 -2.27 -20.28
CA ASP A 133 7.30 -2.10 -20.34
C ASP A 133 6.88 -0.74 -19.76
N THR A 134 7.52 -0.29 -18.68
CA THR A 134 7.23 1.04 -18.09
C THR A 134 7.77 2.18 -18.93
N LEU A 135 8.98 2.08 -19.48
CA LEU A 135 9.55 3.08 -20.37
C LEU A 135 8.65 3.30 -21.60
N GLN A 136 8.12 2.22 -22.17
CA GLN A 136 7.13 2.29 -23.24
C GLN A 136 5.83 2.98 -22.76
N TRP A 137 5.27 2.53 -21.64
CA TRP A 137 4.05 3.12 -21.07
C TRP A 137 4.18 4.63 -20.79
N ARG A 138 5.33 5.08 -20.28
CA ARG A 138 5.59 6.52 -20.03
C ARG A 138 5.62 7.31 -21.33
N ARG A 139 6.26 6.80 -22.39
CA ARG A 139 6.27 7.44 -23.72
C ARG A 139 4.87 7.59 -24.30
N GLU A 140 4.03 6.56 -24.14
CA GLU A 140 2.67 6.53 -24.68
C GLU A 140 1.69 7.39 -23.88
N THR A 141 1.77 7.35 -22.55
CA THR A 141 0.76 7.95 -21.66
C THR A 141 1.18 9.30 -21.07
N LYS A 142 2.48 9.62 -21.10
CA LYS A 142 3.07 10.87 -20.60
C LYS A 142 2.60 11.24 -19.19
N PRO A 143 2.77 10.34 -18.20
CA PRO A 143 2.23 10.54 -16.85
C PRO A 143 2.79 11.81 -16.19
N GLN A 144 4.01 12.23 -16.49
CA GLN A 144 4.62 13.46 -15.99
C GLN A 144 3.83 14.73 -16.36
N HIS A 145 3.02 14.68 -17.41
CA HIS A 145 2.14 15.76 -17.85
C HIS A 145 0.67 15.55 -17.49
N VAL A 146 0.35 14.47 -16.77
CA VAL A 146 -1.03 14.16 -16.44
C VAL A 146 -1.65 15.28 -15.62
N VAL A 147 -2.88 15.65 -15.97
CA VAL A 147 -3.71 16.53 -15.16
C VAL A 147 -5.05 15.86 -14.98
N CYS A 148 -5.54 15.79 -13.74
CA CYS A 148 -6.84 15.22 -13.46
C CYS A 148 -7.95 16.17 -13.96
N ALA A 149 -8.55 15.85 -15.12
CA ALA A 149 -9.61 16.64 -15.72
C ALA A 149 -10.87 16.71 -14.83
N PHE A 150 -11.11 15.67 -14.03
CA PHE A 150 -12.21 15.65 -13.06
C PHE A 150 -11.98 16.65 -11.93
N CYS A 151 -10.77 16.76 -11.39
CA CYS A 151 -10.42 17.79 -10.40
C CYS A 151 -10.56 19.22 -10.94
N GLN A 152 -10.33 19.45 -12.23
CA GLN A 152 -10.53 20.77 -12.83
C GLN A 152 -12.01 21.15 -12.91
N LYS A 153 -12.89 20.19 -13.22
CA LYS A 153 -14.34 20.41 -13.31
C LYS A 153 -15.03 20.40 -11.94
N THR A 154 -14.54 19.54 -11.06
CA THR A 154 -15.09 19.28 -9.72
C THR A 154 -13.95 19.25 -8.70
N PRO A 155 -13.40 20.42 -8.33
CA PRO A 155 -12.36 20.51 -7.31
C PRO A 155 -12.76 19.78 -6.02
N GLY A 156 -11.80 19.04 -5.45
CA GLY A 156 -12.00 18.20 -4.26
C GLY A 156 -12.92 16.99 -4.44
N GLY A 157 -13.30 16.67 -5.68
CA GLY A 157 -14.13 15.51 -5.95
C GLY A 157 -13.46 14.17 -5.63
N HIS A 158 -12.12 14.11 -5.61
CA HIS A 158 -11.35 12.93 -5.20
C HIS A 158 -10.97 12.99 -3.72
N ALA A 159 -11.05 11.83 -3.06
CA ALA A 159 -10.75 11.69 -1.64
C ALA A 159 -9.25 11.62 -1.31
N MET A 160 -8.36 11.66 -2.30
CA MET A 160 -6.92 11.51 -2.12
C MET A 160 -6.21 12.83 -2.42
N ARG A 161 -5.28 13.24 -1.56
CA ARG A 161 -4.51 14.48 -1.74
C ARG A 161 -3.13 14.40 -1.08
N GLN A 162 -2.15 15.08 -1.67
CA GLN A 162 -0.88 15.35 -1.01
C GLN A 162 -1.06 16.47 0.02
N VAL A 163 -0.55 16.28 1.24
CA VAL A 163 -0.82 17.17 2.38
C VAL A 163 0.44 17.74 3.05
N GLY A 164 1.62 17.32 2.63
CA GLY A 164 2.88 17.78 3.17
C GLY A 164 4.00 16.77 2.95
N PHE A 165 5.00 16.83 3.83
CA PHE A 165 6.13 15.92 3.84
C PHE A 165 6.34 15.30 5.22
N ASP A 166 6.79 14.05 5.25
CA ASP A 166 7.21 13.38 6.47
C ASP A 166 8.56 13.94 6.96
N LYS A 167 9.05 13.46 8.11
CA LYS A 167 10.34 13.91 8.66
C LYS A 167 11.54 13.56 7.79
N SER A 168 11.41 12.58 6.91
CA SER A 168 12.44 12.17 5.95
C SER A 168 12.37 12.99 4.65
N GLY A 169 11.38 13.85 4.49
CA GLY A 169 11.16 14.65 3.28
C GLY A 169 10.33 13.96 2.21
N TRP A 170 9.68 12.82 2.50
CA TRP A 170 8.79 12.11 1.59
C TRP A 170 7.41 12.73 1.56
N SER A 171 6.84 12.84 0.37
CA SER A 171 5.47 13.31 0.18
C SER A 171 4.49 12.45 0.98
N VAL A 172 3.56 13.12 1.68
CA VAL A 172 2.49 12.46 2.44
C VAL A 172 1.18 12.60 1.68
N ILE A 173 0.59 11.46 1.33
CA ILE A 173 -0.73 11.37 0.72
C ILE A 173 -1.73 11.02 1.82
N ASN A 174 -2.79 11.82 1.96
CA ASN A 174 -3.91 11.53 2.84
C ASN A 174 -5.14 11.16 2.01
N SER A 175 -5.93 10.20 2.51
CA SER A 175 -7.19 9.85 1.89
C SER A 175 -8.29 9.49 2.88
N CYS A 176 -9.54 9.84 2.57
CA CYS A 176 -10.69 9.51 3.42
C CYS A 176 -11.96 9.23 2.60
N PHE A 177 -12.60 8.08 2.85
CA PHE A 177 -13.82 7.69 2.12
C PHE A 177 -15.01 8.62 2.39
N ALA A 178 -15.08 9.27 3.55
CA ALA A 178 -16.12 10.26 3.85
C ALA A 178 -16.02 11.50 2.95
N GLN A 179 -14.82 11.77 2.41
CA GLN A 179 -14.54 12.90 1.52
C GLN A 179 -14.76 12.55 0.04
N CYS A 180 -15.08 11.30 -0.30
CA CYS A 180 -15.45 10.93 -1.67
C CYS A 180 -16.78 11.61 -2.05
N CYS A 181 -16.72 12.71 -2.80
CA CYS A 181 -17.90 13.47 -3.19
C CYS A 181 -18.84 12.70 -4.14
N THR A 182 -18.36 11.65 -4.80
CA THR A 182 -19.14 10.93 -5.82
C THR A 182 -18.95 9.42 -5.69
N GLN A 183 -20.02 8.70 -5.37
CA GLN A 183 -20.04 7.22 -5.35
C GLN A 183 -19.98 6.60 -6.77
N HIS A 184 -19.93 7.43 -7.82
CA HIS A 184 -19.99 7.03 -9.23
C HIS A 184 -18.84 7.59 -10.07
N GLN A 185 -17.63 7.71 -9.49
CA GLN A 185 -16.46 8.10 -10.28
C GLN A 185 -16.15 7.04 -11.33
N PRO A 186 -15.95 7.42 -12.60
CA PRO A 186 -15.37 6.52 -13.58
C PRO A 186 -14.01 6.03 -13.07
N VAL A 187 -13.72 4.74 -13.25
CA VAL A 187 -12.45 4.12 -12.83
C VAL A 187 -11.27 4.88 -13.41
N ASP A 188 -11.33 5.24 -14.70
CA ASP A 188 -10.27 5.97 -15.40
C ASP A 188 -9.98 7.33 -14.76
N SER A 189 -10.99 8.02 -14.22
CA SER A 189 -10.80 9.29 -13.51
C SER A 189 -10.04 9.08 -12.21
N ALA A 190 -10.35 8.02 -11.46
CA ALA A 190 -9.64 7.69 -10.23
C ALA A 190 -8.20 7.28 -10.50
N ILE A 191 -7.95 6.52 -11.58
CA ILE A 191 -6.60 6.16 -12.02
C ILE A 191 -5.81 7.39 -12.47
N GLN A 192 -6.41 8.26 -13.28
CA GLN A 192 -5.76 9.51 -13.71
C GLN A 192 -5.38 10.39 -12.51
N HIS A 193 -6.25 10.47 -11.49
CA HIS A 193 -5.94 11.21 -10.27
C HIS A 193 -4.86 10.54 -9.42
N LEU A 194 -4.84 9.21 -9.35
CA LEU A 194 -3.76 8.47 -8.69
C LEU A 194 -2.41 8.74 -9.36
N VAL A 195 -2.32 8.58 -10.68
CA VAL A 195 -1.09 8.88 -11.45
C VAL A 195 -0.66 10.33 -11.23
N TYR A 196 -1.60 11.28 -11.28
CA TYR A 196 -1.33 12.69 -10.98
C TYR A 196 -0.70 12.89 -9.59
N LEU A 197 -1.24 12.22 -8.56
CA LEU A 197 -0.69 12.31 -7.20
C LEU A 197 0.69 11.67 -7.08
N LEU A 198 0.94 10.53 -7.73
CA LEU A 198 2.24 9.86 -7.70
C LEU A 198 3.32 10.70 -8.38
N GLU A 199 3.03 11.26 -9.56
CA GLU A 199 3.95 12.13 -10.30
C GLU A 199 4.17 13.48 -9.59
N ASN A 200 3.15 14.02 -8.92
CA ASN A 200 3.33 15.19 -8.05
C ASN A 200 4.20 14.87 -6.83
N ALA A 201 3.96 13.73 -6.17
CA ALA A 201 4.72 13.30 -5.02
C ALA A 201 6.20 13.10 -5.37
N GLU A 202 6.47 12.61 -6.58
CA GLU A 202 7.80 12.49 -7.17
C GLU A 202 8.45 13.85 -7.40
N ARG A 203 7.78 14.76 -8.12
CA ARG A 203 8.30 16.12 -8.37
C ARG A 203 8.53 16.94 -7.09
N ALA A 204 7.72 16.70 -6.07
CA ALA A 204 7.79 17.43 -4.80
C ALA A 204 8.88 16.88 -3.87
N SER A 205 9.33 15.64 -4.05
CA SER A 205 10.29 15.00 -3.16
C SER A 205 11.66 15.67 -3.24
N LYS A 206 12.22 15.99 -2.06
CA LYS A 206 13.60 16.47 -1.96
C LYS A 206 14.55 15.29 -2.18
N HIS A 207 15.73 15.56 -2.74
CA HIS A 207 16.83 14.59 -2.93
C HIS A 207 16.68 13.54 -4.05
N GLY A 208 15.81 13.79 -5.04
CA GLY A 208 15.68 12.88 -6.20
C GLY A 208 15.29 11.48 -5.78
N THR A 209 14.49 11.39 -4.72
CA THR A 209 14.11 10.16 -4.03
C THR A 209 12.62 10.02 -4.12
N TYR A 210 12.21 8.83 -4.52
CA TYR A 210 10.95 8.64 -5.23
C TYR A 210 10.01 7.83 -4.34
N SER A 211 9.57 8.42 -3.23
CA SER A 211 8.85 7.68 -2.22
C SER A 211 7.78 8.51 -1.53
N PHE A 212 6.74 7.84 -1.05
CA PHE A 212 5.65 8.50 -0.33
C PHE A 212 5.18 7.67 0.87
N VAL A 213 4.58 8.38 1.83
CA VAL A 213 3.84 7.81 2.95
C VAL A 213 2.35 8.04 2.71
N TRP A 214 1.51 7.04 2.98
CA TRP A 214 0.08 7.12 2.77
C TRP A 214 -0.68 7.00 4.09
N VAL A 215 -1.55 7.96 4.41
CA VAL A 215 -2.55 7.84 5.48
C VAL A 215 -3.92 7.54 4.86
N ILE A 216 -4.53 6.43 5.25
CA ILE A 216 -5.83 6.00 4.74
C ILE A 216 -6.83 5.96 5.89
N ASP A 217 -7.78 6.89 5.88
CA ASP A 217 -8.91 6.95 6.79
C ASP A 217 -10.13 6.24 6.22
N PHE A 218 -10.46 5.09 6.79
CA PHE A 218 -11.59 4.25 6.40
C PHE A 218 -12.95 4.80 6.85
N LYS A 219 -12.98 5.94 7.57
CA LYS A 219 -14.24 6.60 7.91
C LYS A 219 -15.04 6.90 6.64
N GLY A 220 -16.31 6.48 6.65
CA GLY A 220 -17.22 6.67 5.51
C GLY A 220 -17.15 5.57 4.46
N MET A 221 -16.27 4.58 4.59
CA MET A 221 -16.23 3.43 3.69
C MET A 221 -17.55 2.65 3.73
N LYS A 222 -18.07 2.33 2.55
CA LYS A 222 -19.25 1.48 2.35
C LYS A 222 -18.87 0.28 1.50
N ILE A 223 -19.67 -0.78 1.52
CA ILE A 223 -19.47 -1.94 0.63
C ILE A 223 -19.48 -1.50 -0.84
N THR A 224 -20.30 -0.51 -1.20
CA THR A 224 -20.33 0.07 -2.56
C THR A 224 -19.04 0.81 -2.93
N SER A 225 -18.21 1.19 -1.96
CA SER A 225 -16.88 1.76 -2.20
C SER A 225 -15.85 0.69 -2.60
N CYS A 226 -16.09 -0.58 -2.26
CA CYS A 226 -15.23 -1.71 -2.63
C CYS A 226 -15.49 -2.11 -4.08
N ASN A 227 -14.91 -1.38 -5.04
CA ASN A 227 -15.00 -1.66 -6.47
C ASN A 227 -13.80 -2.53 -6.92
N PRO A 228 -13.99 -3.83 -7.23
CA PRO A 228 -12.89 -4.71 -7.62
C PRO A 228 -12.19 -4.27 -8.91
N ARG A 229 -12.91 -3.65 -9.86
CA ARG A 229 -12.31 -3.13 -11.10
C ARG A 229 -11.34 -1.99 -10.82
N LEU A 230 -11.72 -1.11 -9.89
CA LEU A 230 -10.83 -0.04 -9.45
C LEU A 230 -9.61 -0.61 -8.71
N ALA A 231 -9.81 -1.57 -7.83
CA ALA A 231 -8.72 -2.21 -7.09
C ALA A 231 -7.70 -2.87 -8.04
N LEU A 232 -8.17 -3.65 -9.02
CA LEU A 232 -7.31 -4.28 -10.04
C LEU A 232 -6.60 -3.25 -10.92
N ALA A 233 -7.28 -2.17 -11.31
CA ALA A 233 -6.66 -1.11 -12.11
C ALA A 233 -5.57 -0.35 -11.32
N VAL A 234 -5.82 -0.07 -10.03
CA VAL A 234 -4.82 0.57 -9.13
C VAL A 234 -3.62 -0.35 -8.94
N GLU A 235 -3.86 -1.63 -8.64
CA GLU A 235 -2.80 -2.62 -8.49
C GLU A 235 -1.97 -2.73 -9.78
N HIS A 236 -2.63 -2.86 -10.93
CA HIS A 236 -1.95 -2.95 -12.22
C HIS A 236 -1.02 -1.76 -12.47
N ILE A 237 -1.49 -0.53 -12.23
CA ILE A 237 -0.66 0.67 -12.41
C ILE A 237 0.49 0.72 -11.40
N VAL A 238 0.20 0.52 -10.11
CA VAL A 238 1.21 0.68 -9.05
C VAL A 238 2.26 -0.41 -9.12
N SER A 239 1.86 -1.68 -9.23
CA SER A 239 2.77 -2.82 -9.25
C SER A 239 3.62 -2.84 -10.52
N ASN A 240 3.08 -2.45 -11.68
CA ASN A 240 3.84 -2.52 -12.93
C ASN A 240 4.72 -1.29 -13.19
N HIS A 241 4.25 -0.08 -12.87
CA HIS A 241 4.91 1.16 -13.28
C HIS A 241 5.47 2.01 -12.13
N TYR A 242 5.02 1.77 -10.90
CA TYR A 242 5.50 2.47 -9.71
C TYR A 242 6.01 1.51 -8.62
N PRO A 243 6.90 0.54 -8.96
CA PRO A 243 7.42 -0.40 -7.98
C PRO A 243 8.20 0.32 -6.87
N GLU A 244 8.07 -0.20 -5.65
CA GLU A 244 8.84 0.23 -4.47
C GLU A 244 8.76 1.75 -4.14
N ARG A 245 7.62 2.39 -4.44
CA ARG A 245 7.39 3.81 -4.11
C ARG A 245 6.77 4.03 -2.72
N LEU A 246 6.00 3.06 -2.20
CA LEU A 246 5.39 3.15 -0.87
C LEU A 246 6.45 2.90 0.22
N ARG A 247 6.55 3.79 1.21
CA ARG A 247 7.41 3.63 2.40
C ARG A 247 6.65 3.09 3.60
N ALA A 248 5.54 3.72 3.92
CA ALA A 248 4.65 3.35 5.02
C ALA A 248 3.21 3.71 4.63
N CYS A 249 2.27 2.93 5.13
CA CYS A 249 0.85 3.18 4.97
C CYS A 249 0.14 3.05 6.32
N VAL A 250 -0.30 4.16 6.90
CA VAL A 250 -1.01 4.16 8.18
C VAL A 250 -2.51 4.13 7.94
N VAL A 251 -3.15 3.07 8.44
CA VAL A 251 -4.58 2.82 8.25
C VAL A 251 -5.34 3.16 9.52
N VAL A 252 -6.33 4.05 9.41
CA VAL A 252 -7.11 4.54 10.56
C VAL A 252 -8.61 4.31 10.36
N ASN A 253 -9.37 4.22 11.46
CA ASN A 253 -10.83 4.00 11.49
C ASN A 253 -11.35 2.79 10.67
N HIS A 254 -10.50 1.80 10.42
CA HIS A 254 -10.74 0.63 9.58
C HIS A 254 -11.95 -0.25 9.97
N ARG A 255 -12.26 -0.44 11.26
CA ARG A 255 -13.45 -1.16 11.79
C ARG A 255 -13.76 -2.49 11.05
N MET A 256 -15.00 -2.99 11.17
CA MET A 256 -15.40 -4.32 10.67
C MET A 256 -15.32 -4.49 9.14
N LEU A 257 -15.44 -3.42 8.37
CA LEU A 257 -15.40 -3.50 6.91
C LEU A 257 -13.98 -3.64 6.35
N PHE A 258 -12.96 -3.38 7.17
CA PHE A 258 -11.57 -3.63 6.80
C PHE A 258 -11.33 -5.10 6.46
N GLN A 259 -11.99 -6.05 7.13
CA GLN A 259 -11.80 -7.47 6.86
C GLN A 259 -12.26 -7.83 5.44
N THR A 260 -13.39 -7.28 4.97
CA THR A 260 -13.87 -7.47 3.60
C THR A 260 -12.94 -6.82 2.58
N PHE A 261 -12.45 -5.62 2.87
CA PHE A 261 -11.45 -4.95 2.03
C PHE A 261 -10.14 -5.74 1.99
N TRP A 262 -9.64 -6.17 3.14
CA TRP A 262 -8.40 -6.92 3.28
C TRP A 262 -8.46 -8.22 2.50
N VAL A 263 -9.54 -8.99 2.59
CA VAL A 263 -9.73 -10.20 1.77
C VAL A 263 -9.71 -9.90 0.27
N ALA A 264 -10.32 -8.78 -0.16
CA ALA A 264 -10.34 -8.41 -1.57
C ALA A 264 -8.96 -7.97 -2.11
N VAL A 265 -8.06 -7.50 -1.24
CA VAL A 265 -6.80 -6.87 -1.64
C VAL A 265 -5.57 -7.69 -1.23
N CYS A 266 -5.65 -8.56 -0.21
CA CYS A 266 -4.52 -9.35 0.29
C CYS A 266 -4.03 -10.41 -0.71
N GLY A 267 -4.92 -10.90 -1.60
CA GLY A 267 -4.54 -11.84 -2.66
C GLY A 267 -3.74 -11.21 -3.80
N VAL A 268 -3.65 -9.87 -3.85
CA VAL A 268 -2.92 -9.13 -4.90
C VAL A 268 -1.75 -8.29 -4.37
N ILE A 269 -1.68 -8.05 -3.06
CA ILE A 269 -0.58 -7.28 -2.45
C ILE A 269 0.63 -8.17 -2.19
N HIS A 270 1.80 -7.75 -2.67
CA HIS A 270 3.07 -8.40 -2.36
C HIS A 270 3.42 -8.33 -0.86
N ALA A 271 4.06 -9.36 -0.31
CA ALA A 271 4.41 -9.44 1.11
C ALA A 271 5.20 -8.21 1.61
N ARG A 272 6.14 -7.69 0.80
CA ARG A 272 6.90 -6.48 1.12
C ARG A 272 6.02 -5.23 1.24
N THR A 273 4.94 -5.14 0.47
CA THR A 273 3.97 -4.05 0.57
C THR A 273 3.08 -4.22 1.80
N ALA A 274 2.66 -5.44 2.11
CA ALA A 274 1.89 -5.74 3.32
C ALA A 274 2.69 -5.38 4.60
N ALA A 275 4.01 -5.62 4.61
CA ALA A 275 4.90 -5.27 5.72
C ALA A 275 4.99 -3.75 5.98
N LYS A 276 4.58 -2.90 5.03
CA LYS A 276 4.58 -1.44 5.16
C LYS A 276 3.27 -0.89 5.73
N LEU A 277 2.28 -1.75 6.02
CA LEU A 277 0.98 -1.34 6.53
C LEU A 277 0.98 -1.28 8.06
N HIS A 278 0.70 -0.10 8.60
CA HIS A 278 0.51 0.14 10.02
C HIS A 278 -0.99 0.12 10.31
N ILE A 279 -1.47 -1.01 10.82
CA ILE A 279 -2.89 -1.24 11.11
C ILE A 279 -3.03 -1.46 12.62
N HIS A 280 -3.53 -0.45 13.31
CA HIS A 280 -3.62 -0.46 14.77
C HIS A 280 -5.06 -0.51 15.27
N ARG A 281 -5.29 -1.37 16.27
CA ARG A 281 -6.59 -1.44 16.96
C ARG A 281 -6.87 -0.20 17.82
N HIS A 282 -5.83 0.32 18.47
CA HIS A 282 -5.94 1.41 19.42
C HIS A 282 -5.34 2.69 18.84
N PHE A 283 -6.06 3.80 18.98
CA PHE A 283 -5.69 5.07 18.36
C PHE A 283 -4.36 5.64 18.89
N HIS A 284 -3.98 5.36 20.15
CA HIS A 284 -2.68 5.80 20.67
C HIS A 284 -1.48 5.26 19.88
N LYS A 285 -1.59 4.06 19.27
CA LYS A 285 -0.54 3.51 18.40
C LYS A 285 -0.45 4.25 17.06
N VAL A 286 -1.58 4.73 16.55
CA VAL A 286 -1.60 5.65 15.39
C VAL A 286 -0.92 6.97 15.75
N GLU A 287 -1.15 7.50 16.95
CA GLU A 287 -0.47 8.72 17.42
C GLU A 287 1.04 8.51 17.61
N GLU A 288 1.47 7.32 18.04
CA GLU A 288 2.89 6.92 18.07
C GLU A 288 3.49 6.92 16.65
N ASP A 289 2.87 6.23 15.68
CA ASP A 289 3.31 6.24 14.28
C ASP A 289 3.39 7.67 13.74
N PHE A 290 2.38 8.49 14.00
CA PHE A 290 2.33 9.87 13.52
C PHE A 290 3.43 10.72 14.16
N THR A 291 3.73 10.47 15.43
CA THR A 291 4.83 11.13 16.14
C THR A 291 6.18 10.69 15.61
N GLU A 292 6.33 9.45 15.16
CA GLU A 292 7.56 8.97 14.52
C GLU A 292 7.73 9.58 13.12
N LEU A 293 6.71 9.44 12.27
CA LEU A 293 6.75 9.73 10.85
C LEU A 293 6.67 11.23 10.51
N PHE A 294 5.85 12.00 11.21
CA PHE A 294 5.46 13.35 10.75
C PHE A 294 6.01 14.48 11.63
N PRO A 295 6.39 15.63 11.05
CA PRO A 295 6.61 16.86 11.82
C PRO A 295 5.36 17.25 12.61
N ASP A 296 5.54 17.96 13.74
CA ASP A 296 4.43 18.27 14.65
C ASP A 296 3.26 18.97 13.95
N GLU A 297 3.53 19.95 13.08
CA GLU A 297 2.49 20.66 12.33
C GLU A 297 1.62 19.70 11.49
N LEU A 298 2.26 18.82 10.70
CA LEU A 298 1.55 17.87 9.85
C LEU A 298 0.84 16.79 10.68
N LYS A 299 1.46 16.31 11.76
CA LYS A 299 0.83 15.39 12.71
C LYS A 299 -0.46 15.98 13.27
N TRP A 300 -0.41 17.20 13.81
CA TRP A 300 -1.58 17.85 14.40
C TRP A 300 -2.67 18.08 13.36
N TRP A 301 -2.28 18.50 12.16
CA TRP A 301 -3.22 18.63 11.04
C TRP A 301 -3.88 17.30 10.68
N LEU A 302 -3.13 16.20 10.57
CA LEU A 302 -3.67 14.87 10.27
C LEU A 302 -4.62 14.36 11.36
N LEU A 303 -4.27 14.56 12.64
CA LEU A 303 -5.13 14.18 13.76
C LEU A 303 -6.43 14.98 13.78
N ASP A 304 -6.36 16.29 13.50
CA ASP A 304 -7.56 17.12 13.36
C ASP A 304 -8.39 16.70 12.14
N GLU A 305 -7.76 16.41 11.01
CA GLU A 305 -8.43 15.93 9.81
C GLU A 305 -9.21 14.63 10.07
N ILE A 306 -8.60 13.66 10.75
CA ILE A 306 -9.24 12.40 11.18
C ILE A 306 -10.41 12.66 12.14
N ARG A 307 -10.29 13.66 13.01
CA ARG A 307 -11.37 14.07 13.91
C ARG A 307 -12.52 14.70 13.12
N LEU A 308 -12.22 15.61 12.19
CA LEU A 308 -13.21 16.30 11.35
C LEU A 308 -13.95 15.36 10.41
N ASN A 309 -13.30 14.29 9.91
CA ASN A 309 -13.93 13.25 9.10
C ASN A 309 -15.10 12.53 9.80
N LYS A 310 -15.20 12.63 11.13
CA LYS A 310 -16.31 12.06 11.91
C LYS A 310 -17.56 12.94 11.90
N SER A 311 -17.44 14.20 11.51
CA SER A 311 -18.54 15.17 11.45
C SER A 311 -19.45 14.92 10.25
N HIS A 312 -20.75 15.10 10.45
CA HIS A 312 -21.75 15.04 9.39
C HIS A 312 -22.74 16.22 9.53
N PRO A 313 -22.84 17.12 8.53
CA PRO A 313 -22.07 17.16 7.27
C PRO A 313 -20.58 17.43 7.51
N LEU A 314 -19.74 17.17 6.49
CA LEU A 314 -18.34 17.60 6.55
C LEU A 314 -18.27 19.14 6.70
N PRO A 315 -17.34 19.67 7.51
CA PRO A 315 -17.08 21.10 7.63
C PRO A 315 -16.70 21.75 6.30
N GLU A 316 -16.95 23.05 6.19
CA GLU A 316 -16.62 23.81 4.97
C GLU A 316 -15.11 23.80 4.69
N SER A 317 -14.27 23.86 5.72
CA SER A 317 -12.81 23.76 5.58
C SER A 317 -12.35 22.50 4.84
N GLN A 318 -13.04 21.37 5.04
CA GLN A 318 -12.75 20.13 4.30
C GLN A 318 -13.35 20.14 2.89
N LYS A 319 -14.51 20.79 2.72
CA LYS A 319 -15.18 20.95 1.41
C LYS A 319 -14.56 22.01 0.52
N THR A 320 -13.62 22.82 1.00
CA THR A 320 -12.95 23.84 0.19
C THR A 320 -11.45 23.88 0.43
N PHE A 321 -10.85 22.77 0.89
CA PHE A 321 -9.42 22.72 1.22
C PHE A 321 -8.52 23.19 0.07
N TRP A 322 -8.95 22.98 -1.17
CA TRP A 322 -8.22 23.36 -2.39
C TRP A 322 -8.24 24.86 -2.69
N LYS A 323 -9.08 25.66 -2.02
CA LYS A 323 -9.14 27.11 -2.22
C LYS A 323 -7.98 27.84 -1.54
N GLY A 324 -7.15 27.12 -0.78
CA GLY A 324 -6.12 27.72 0.07
C GLY A 324 -6.73 28.52 1.22
N PHE A 325 -5.88 28.99 2.13
CA PHE A 325 -6.29 30.06 3.04
C PHE A 325 -6.42 31.33 2.19
N SER A 326 -7.63 31.83 2.01
CA SER A 326 -7.82 33.19 1.51
C SER A 326 -7.11 34.13 2.47
N SER A 327 -6.00 34.69 2.00
CA SER A 327 -5.18 35.72 2.67
C SER A 327 -6.01 36.93 3.06
#